data_AF-A0A8W8MYL4-F1
#
_entry.id   AF-A0A8W8MYL4-F1
#
_cell.length_a   1.000
_cell.length_b   1.000
_cell.length_c   1.000
_cell.angle_alpha   90.00
_cell.angle_beta   90.00
_cell.angle_gamma   90.00
#
_symmetry.space_group_name_H-M   'P 1'
#
loop_
_entity.id
_entity.type
_entity.pdbx_description
1 polymer ?
#
loop_
_entity_poly.entity_id
_entity_poly.type
_entity_poly.pdbx_seq_one_letter_code
_entity_poly.pdbx_strand_id
1 'polypeptide(L)'
;MATDRRSGGIERVLAKCQSCVEAGNYYEAHQMYRTLYFRYKGQKKYAEAASLLYHGALTLKKYDQISSFTDLCSLLIELLNQSETPVSEDIIEKIITLFKEMTPNSEERQTFVVSAVHWTMKVSAEHKRGHPDLHQKLGLSFWEEKNYVQARYHLVHSQDGKNCALMLVECHVQKGFPNEVDLFIAQAVLQ
;
A
#
# COMPACT_ATOMS: atom_id res chain seq x y z
N MET A 1 -27.55 20.50 -23.81
CA MET A 1 -27.78 20.08 -22.41
C MET A 1 -27.63 18.55 -22.30
N ALA A 2 -26.40 18.03 -22.25
CA ALA A 2 -26.14 16.57 -22.29
C ALA A 2 -25.03 16.12 -21.33
N THR A 3 -24.95 16.72 -20.14
CA THR A 3 -23.84 16.48 -19.21
C THR A 3 -24.23 15.82 -17.87
N ASP A 4 -25.53 15.61 -17.58
CA ASP A 4 -25.95 15.28 -16.20
C ASP A 4 -26.53 13.87 -15.98
N ARG A 5 -26.55 12.99 -17.00
CA ARG A 5 -27.06 11.61 -16.86
C ARG A 5 -26.02 10.57 -16.43
N ARG A 6 -24.73 10.90 -16.45
CA ARG A 6 -23.64 9.92 -16.24
C ARG A 6 -23.16 9.79 -14.79
N SER A 7 -23.34 10.81 -13.95
CA SER A 7 -22.93 10.78 -12.52
C SER A 7 -23.83 9.86 -11.69
N GLY A 8 -25.16 9.99 -11.81
CA GLY A 8 -26.12 9.21 -11.02
C GLY A 8 -26.08 7.70 -11.25
N GLY A 9 -25.57 7.25 -12.41
CA GLY A 9 -25.36 5.83 -12.69
C GLY A 9 -24.25 5.21 -11.84
N ILE A 10 -23.30 6.01 -11.34
CA ILE A 10 -22.16 5.51 -10.56
C ILE A 10 -22.50 5.47 -9.07
N GLU A 11 -23.15 6.51 -8.54
CA GLU A 11 -23.68 6.52 -7.16
C GLU A 11 -24.63 5.36 -6.92
N ARG A 12 -25.48 5.03 -7.90
CA ARG A 12 -26.35 3.85 -7.84
C ARG A 12 -25.58 2.53 -7.77
N VAL A 13 -24.45 2.43 -8.49
CA VAL A 13 -23.63 1.21 -8.47
C VAL A 13 -22.84 1.12 -7.17
N LEU A 14 -22.35 2.24 -6.61
CA LEU A 14 -21.72 2.29 -5.29
C LEU A 14 -22.70 1.87 -4.18
N ALA A 15 -23.92 2.42 -4.18
CA ALA A 15 -24.96 2.03 -3.23
C ALA A 15 -25.29 0.53 -3.36
N LYS A 16 -25.29 0.01 -4.58
CA LYS A 16 -25.50 -1.41 -4.84
C LYS A 16 -24.29 -2.27 -4.42
N CYS A 17 -23.04 -1.79 -4.55
CA CYS A 17 -21.87 -2.47 -3.98
C CYS A 17 -22.04 -2.65 -2.47
N GLN A 18 -22.42 -1.58 -1.77
CA GLN A 18 -22.66 -1.61 -0.33
C GLN A 18 -23.77 -2.61 0.04
N SER A 19 -24.89 -2.57 -0.68
CA SER A 19 -26.01 -3.51 -0.48
C SER A 19 -25.59 -4.97 -0.73
N CYS A 20 -24.77 -5.23 -1.75
CA CYS A 20 -24.26 -6.57 -2.04
C CYS A 20 -23.37 -7.10 -0.91
N VAL A 21 -22.48 -6.25 -0.38
CA VAL A 21 -21.63 -6.60 0.76
C VAL A 21 -22.48 -6.92 2.00
N GLU A 22 -23.47 -6.10 2.32
CA GLU A 22 -24.37 -6.32 3.46
C GLU A 22 -25.23 -7.59 3.32
N ALA A 23 -25.57 -7.95 2.08
CA ALA A 23 -26.29 -9.18 1.76
C ALA A 23 -25.39 -10.43 1.70
N GLY A 24 -24.07 -10.31 1.94
CA GLY A 24 -23.11 -11.42 1.85
C GLY A 24 -22.71 -11.82 0.43
N ASN A 25 -23.12 -11.05 -0.58
CA ASN A 25 -22.80 -11.28 -1.99
C ASN A 25 -21.44 -10.65 -2.36
N TYR A 26 -20.37 -11.15 -1.73
CA TYR A 26 -19.05 -10.53 -1.79
C TYR A 26 -18.39 -10.61 -3.16
N TYR A 27 -18.57 -11.74 -3.87
CA TYR A 27 -18.03 -11.92 -5.22
C TYR A 27 -18.65 -10.89 -6.19
N GLU A 28 -19.96 -10.71 -6.12
CA GLU A 28 -20.69 -9.72 -6.91
C GLU A 28 -20.21 -8.31 -6.57
N ALA A 29 -20.05 -7.98 -5.28
CA ALA A 29 -19.51 -6.69 -4.85
C ALA A 29 -18.11 -6.45 -5.42
N HIS A 30 -17.22 -7.45 -5.36
CA HIS A 30 -15.88 -7.37 -5.92
C HIS A 30 -15.89 -7.12 -7.43
N GLN A 31 -16.69 -7.85 -8.19
CA GLN A 31 -16.83 -7.63 -9.64
C GLN A 31 -17.40 -6.25 -9.98
N MET A 32 -18.30 -5.73 -9.13
CA MET A 32 -18.83 -4.38 -9.29
C MET A 32 -17.76 -3.31 -9.03
N TYR A 33 -16.92 -3.46 -8.01
CA TYR A 33 -15.77 -2.57 -7.77
C TYR A 33 -14.83 -2.56 -8.99
N ARG A 34 -14.48 -3.73 -9.53
CA ARG A 34 -13.64 -3.84 -10.74
C ARG A 34 -14.28 -3.16 -11.95
N THR A 35 -15.58 -3.35 -12.16
CA THR A 35 -16.31 -2.73 -13.27
C THR A 35 -16.30 -1.20 -13.16
N LEU A 36 -16.51 -0.65 -11.97
CA LEU A 36 -16.44 0.79 -11.74
C LEU A 36 -15.02 1.33 -11.91
N TYR A 37 -14.01 0.60 -11.43
CA TYR A 37 -12.61 0.93 -11.64
C TYR A 37 -12.28 1.09 -13.12
N PHE A 38 -12.59 0.10 -13.97
CA PHE A 38 -12.30 0.18 -15.40
C PHE A 38 -13.07 1.33 -16.08
N ARG A 39 -14.29 1.62 -15.62
CA ARG A 39 -15.07 2.76 -16.10
C ARG A 39 -14.41 4.10 -15.74
N TYR A 40 -13.98 4.29 -14.49
CA TYR A 40 -13.30 5.52 -14.07
C TYR A 40 -11.93 5.67 -14.74
N LYS A 41 -11.18 4.58 -14.85
CA LYS A 41 -9.91 4.53 -15.59
C LYS A 41 -10.08 4.95 -17.05
N GLY A 42 -11.10 4.41 -17.74
CA GLY A 42 -11.43 4.81 -19.12
C GLY A 42 -11.85 6.28 -19.25
N GLN A 43 -12.39 6.88 -18.19
CA GLN A 43 -12.72 8.31 -18.11
C GLN A 43 -11.55 9.18 -17.62
N LYS A 44 -10.37 8.59 -17.35
CA LYS A 44 -9.20 9.25 -16.73
C LYS A 44 -9.49 9.90 -15.37
N LYS A 45 -10.51 9.40 -14.67
CA LYS A 45 -10.88 9.80 -13.30
C LYS A 45 -10.06 9.01 -12.28
N TYR A 46 -8.75 9.24 -12.28
CA TYR A 46 -7.81 8.43 -11.52
C TYR A 46 -7.95 8.62 -10.00
N ALA A 47 -8.23 9.83 -9.54
CA ALA A 47 -8.44 10.11 -8.12
C ALA A 47 -9.69 9.38 -7.58
N GLU A 48 -10.79 9.41 -8.33
CA GLU A 48 -12.02 8.71 -7.98
C GLU A 48 -11.85 7.19 -8.05
N ALA A 49 -11.13 6.69 -9.04
CA ALA A 49 -10.78 5.26 -9.13
C ALA A 49 -9.90 4.81 -7.94
N ALA A 50 -8.91 5.60 -7.55
CA ALA A 50 -8.04 5.30 -6.42
C ALA A 50 -8.84 5.27 -5.11
N SER A 51 -9.71 6.26 -4.89
CA SER A 51 -10.61 6.30 -3.73
C SER A 51 -11.56 5.11 -3.71
N LEU A 52 -12.17 4.75 -4.85
CA LEU A 52 -13.03 3.59 -4.99
C LEU A 52 -12.31 2.30 -4.58
N LEU A 53 -11.11 2.06 -5.12
CA LEU A 53 -10.33 0.86 -4.84
C LEU A 53 -9.92 0.78 -3.37
N TYR A 54 -9.44 1.89 -2.79
CA TYR A 54 -9.06 1.96 -1.39
C TYR A 54 -10.22 1.61 -0.45
N HIS A 55 -11.37 2.28 -0.59
CA HIS A 55 -12.54 2.01 0.26
C HIS A 55 -13.15 0.63 -0.01
N GLY A 56 -13.15 0.19 -1.26
CA GLY A 56 -13.63 -1.14 -1.64
C GLY A 56 -12.80 -2.26 -1.04
N ALA A 57 -11.47 -2.11 -1.07
CA ALA A 57 -10.54 -3.05 -0.45
C ALA A 57 -10.80 -3.15 1.06
N LEU A 58 -10.79 -2.03 1.78
CA LEU A 58 -11.06 -2.03 3.23
C LEU A 58 -12.45 -2.59 3.58
N THR A 59 -13.45 -2.33 2.73
CA THR A 59 -14.79 -2.90 2.93
C THR A 59 -14.74 -4.42 2.82
N LEU A 60 -14.13 -4.98 1.77
CA LEU A 60 -14.02 -6.43 1.60
C LEU A 60 -13.17 -7.09 2.68
N LYS A 61 -12.13 -6.40 3.18
CA LYS A 61 -11.32 -6.86 4.30
C LYS A 61 -12.13 -7.03 5.59
N LYS A 62 -13.10 -6.16 5.87
CA LYS A 62 -13.98 -6.25 7.06
C LYS A 62 -14.83 -7.52 7.09
N TYR A 63 -15.06 -8.15 5.93
CA TYR A 63 -15.79 -9.40 5.79
C TYR A 63 -14.86 -10.59 5.45
N ASP A 64 -13.57 -10.45 5.78
CA ASP A 64 -12.52 -11.46 5.60
C ASP A 64 -12.37 -12.00 4.15
N GLN A 65 -12.72 -11.18 3.16
CA GLN A 65 -12.56 -11.50 1.74
C GLN A 65 -11.14 -11.18 1.28
N ILE A 66 -10.17 -11.98 1.74
CA ILE A 66 -8.73 -11.73 1.55
C ILE A 66 -8.36 -11.63 0.07
N SER A 67 -8.81 -12.56 -0.78
CA SER A 67 -8.46 -12.58 -2.21
C SER A 67 -9.03 -11.37 -2.97
N SER A 68 -10.28 -10.99 -2.70
CA SER A 68 -10.88 -9.79 -3.30
C SER A 68 -10.23 -8.51 -2.79
N PHE A 69 -9.84 -8.46 -1.51
CA PHE A 69 -9.07 -7.37 -0.93
C PHE A 69 -7.71 -7.19 -1.62
N THR A 70 -6.91 -8.27 -1.72
CA THR A 70 -5.57 -8.20 -2.31
C THR A 70 -5.60 -7.84 -3.80
N ASP A 71 -6.62 -8.32 -4.55
CA ASP A 71 -6.84 -7.91 -5.94
C ASP A 71 -7.09 -6.40 -6.06
N LEU A 72 -7.98 -5.83 -5.24
CA LEU A 72 -8.25 -4.38 -5.28
C LEU A 72 -7.03 -3.55 -4.86
N CYS A 73 -6.25 -4.01 -3.88
CA CYS A 73 -4.97 -3.38 -3.51
C CYS A 73 -3.98 -3.38 -4.68
N SER A 74 -3.89 -4.49 -5.41
CA SER A 74 -3.01 -4.62 -6.58
C SER A 74 -3.43 -3.68 -7.72
N LEU A 75 -4.75 -3.59 -7.97
CA LEU A 75 -5.30 -2.65 -8.95
C LEU A 75 -5.03 -1.18 -8.57
N LEU A 76 -4.99 -0.85 -7.28
CA LEU A 76 -4.68 0.50 -6.82
C LEU A 76 -3.24 0.88 -7.21
N ILE A 77 -2.28 0.01 -6.94
CA ILE A 77 -0.87 0.28 -7.29
C ILE A 77 -0.67 0.28 -8.82
N GLU A 78 -1.36 -0.58 -9.56
CA GLU A 78 -1.35 -0.57 -11.02
C GLU A 78 -1.87 0.78 -11.57
N LEU A 79 -2.98 1.28 -11.01
CA LEU A 79 -3.56 2.56 -11.38
C LEU A 79 -2.58 3.71 -11.13
N LEU A 80 -1.93 3.75 -9.96
CA LEU A 80 -0.95 4.77 -9.61
C LEU A 80 0.25 4.77 -10.57
N ASN A 81 0.76 3.58 -10.92
CA ASN A 81 1.84 3.40 -11.90
C ASN A 81 1.48 3.88 -13.31
N GLN A 82 0.26 3.56 -13.76
CA GLN A 82 -0.20 3.88 -15.12
C GLN A 82 -0.60 5.33 -15.29
N SER A 83 -1.20 5.91 -14.25
CA SER A 83 -1.58 7.33 -14.24
C SER A 83 -0.41 8.26 -13.92
N GLU A 84 0.74 7.70 -13.52
CA GLU A 84 1.90 8.46 -13.02
C GLU A 84 1.48 9.48 -11.96
N THR A 85 0.61 9.02 -11.06
CA THR A 85 0.08 9.88 -10.00
C THR A 85 1.24 10.35 -9.12
N PRO A 86 1.41 11.67 -8.90
CA PRO A 86 2.47 12.19 -8.04
C PRO A 86 2.39 11.62 -6.63
N VAL A 87 3.55 11.45 -6.01
CA VAL A 87 3.63 11.03 -4.61
C VAL A 87 3.04 12.13 -3.73
N SER A 88 2.13 11.74 -2.84
CA SER A 88 1.56 12.62 -1.81
C SER A 88 1.43 11.86 -0.50
N GLU A 89 1.41 12.60 0.61
CA GLU A 89 1.24 12.02 1.95
C GLU A 89 -0.06 11.20 2.04
N ASP A 90 -1.17 11.72 1.52
CA ASP A 90 -2.47 11.03 1.49
C ASP A 90 -2.43 9.69 0.75
N ILE A 91 -1.72 9.60 -0.39
CA ILE A 91 -1.59 8.33 -1.13
C ILE A 91 -0.70 7.36 -0.37
N ILE A 92 0.41 7.83 0.20
CA ILE A 92 1.28 7.00 1.02
C ILE A 92 0.51 6.43 2.21
N GLU A 93 -0.27 7.24 2.92
CA GLU A 93 -1.08 6.78 4.06
C GLU A 93 -2.10 5.71 3.66
N LYS A 94 -2.74 5.86 2.50
CA LYS A 94 -3.64 4.82 1.96
C LYS A 94 -2.90 3.52 1.69
N ILE A 95 -1.72 3.59 1.05
CA ILE A 95 -0.89 2.41 0.77
C ILE A 95 -0.49 1.71 2.07
N ILE A 96 -0.03 2.46 3.08
CA ILE A 96 0.39 1.92 4.37
C ILE A 96 -0.78 1.31 5.14
N THR A 97 -1.96 1.95 5.10
CA THR A 97 -3.17 1.40 5.71
C THR A 97 -3.53 0.05 5.10
N LEU A 98 -3.55 -0.04 3.76
CA LEU A 98 -3.80 -1.32 3.07
C LEU A 98 -2.72 -2.35 3.40
N PHE A 99 -1.45 -1.96 3.41
CA PHE A 99 -0.33 -2.84 3.74
C PHE A 99 -0.44 -3.45 5.15
N LYS A 100 -0.89 -2.68 6.15
CA LYS A 100 -1.10 -3.17 7.52
C LYS A 100 -2.26 -4.17 7.63
N GLU A 101 -3.24 -4.08 6.73
CA GLU A 101 -4.38 -5.01 6.67
C GLU A 101 -4.07 -6.30 5.89
N MET A 102 -2.96 -6.35 5.14
CA MET A 102 -2.55 -7.54 4.40
C MET A 102 -1.95 -8.61 5.32
N THR A 103 -2.21 -9.87 4.97
CA THR A 103 -1.66 -11.04 5.68
C THR A 103 -0.13 -10.96 5.75
N PRO A 104 0.48 -10.97 6.95
CA PRO A 104 1.92 -10.97 7.08
C PRO A 104 2.60 -12.12 6.37
N ASN A 105 3.75 -11.83 5.75
CA ASN A 105 4.59 -12.77 5.00
C ASN A 105 3.94 -13.42 3.77
N SER A 106 2.77 -12.95 3.29
CA SER A 106 2.18 -13.43 2.04
C SER A 106 2.94 -12.92 0.82
N GLU A 107 2.92 -13.70 -0.27
CA GLU A 107 3.56 -13.31 -1.54
C GLU A 107 2.92 -12.03 -2.09
N GLU A 108 1.59 -11.91 -2.02
CA GLU A 108 0.85 -10.74 -2.48
C GLU A 108 1.27 -9.47 -1.74
N ARG A 109 1.54 -9.58 -0.43
CA ARG A 109 2.04 -8.46 0.38
C ARG A 109 3.43 -8.02 -0.07
N GLN A 110 4.31 -8.96 -0.41
CA GLN A 110 5.63 -8.65 -0.95
C GLN A 110 5.53 -7.99 -2.33
N THR A 111 4.71 -8.53 -3.23
CA THR A 111 4.45 -7.96 -4.55
C THR A 111 3.87 -6.55 -4.45
N PHE A 112 2.94 -6.33 -3.53
CA PHE A 112 2.34 -5.01 -3.25
C PHE A 112 3.40 -3.99 -2.83
N VAL A 113 4.27 -4.33 -1.88
CA VAL A 113 5.36 -3.45 -1.42
C VAL A 113 6.33 -3.12 -2.55
N VAL A 114 6.81 -4.12 -3.28
CA VAL A 114 7.73 -3.92 -4.42
C VAL A 114 7.10 -3.01 -5.47
N SER A 115 5.83 -3.22 -5.79
CA SER A 115 5.11 -2.43 -6.80
C SER A 115 4.86 -0.99 -6.33
N ALA A 116 4.61 -0.78 -5.03
CA ALA A 116 4.44 0.55 -4.44
C ALA A 116 5.75 1.34 -4.43
N VAL A 117 6.87 0.71 -4.06
CA VAL A 117 8.20 1.33 -4.14
C VAL A 117 8.55 1.67 -5.60
N HIS A 118 8.31 0.73 -6.53
CA HIS A 118 8.53 0.95 -7.95
C HIS A 118 7.72 2.13 -8.51
N TRP A 119 6.45 2.27 -8.10
CA TRP A 119 5.64 3.43 -8.45
C TRP A 119 6.35 4.73 -8.07
N THR A 120 6.83 4.86 -6.83
CA THR A 120 7.53 6.07 -6.39
C THR A 120 8.81 6.36 -7.17
N MET A 121 9.56 5.32 -7.55
CA MET A 121 10.75 5.47 -8.42
C MET A 121 10.39 5.99 -9.80
N LYS A 122 9.24 5.57 -10.34
CA LYS A 122 8.78 5.97 -11.67
C LYS A 122 8.36 7.44 -11.70
N VAL A 123 7.63 7.92 -10.69
CA VAL A 123 7.10 9.29 -10.68
C VAL A 123 8.09 10.33 -10.16
N SER A 124 9.07 9.91 -9.35
CA SER A 124 10.03 10.81 -8.72
C SER A 124 11.44 10.55 -9.23
N ALA A 125 11.89 11.35 -10.20
CA ALA A 125 13.23 11.23 -10.80
C ALA A 125 14.39 11.42 -9.78
N GLU A 126 14.15 12.18 -8.71
CA GLU A 126 15.11 12.40 -7.62
C GLU A 126 15.35 11.12 -6.80
N HIS A 127 14.33 10.29 -6.65
CA HIS A 127 14.29 9.19 -5.70
C HIS A 127 14.45 7.83 -6.41
N LYS A 128 15.65 7.60 -6.96
CA LYS A 128 15.98 6.40 -7.76
C LYS A 128 15.81 5.06 -7.03
N ARG A 129 15.74 5.06 -5.70
CA ARG A 129 15.55 3.85 -4.88
C ARG A 129 14.18 3.79 -4.19
N GLY A 130 13.27 4.74 -4.49
CA GLY A 130 11.96 4.87 -3.86
C GLY A 130 11.88 6.10 -2.94
N HIS A 131 10.66 6.56 -2.68
CA HIS A 131 10.44 7.77 -1.88
C HIS A 131 10.73 7.52 -0.39
N PRO A 132 11.50 8.40 0.29
CA PRO A 132 11.95 8.19 1.68
C PRO A 132 10.78 8.02 2.66
N ASP A 133 9.69 8.78 2.49
CA ASP A 133 8.51 8.69 3.39
C ASP A 133 7.79 7.34 3.31
N LEU A 134 7.69 6.77 2.09
CA LEU A 134 7.11 5.43 1.92
C LEU A 134 8.01 4.39 2.58
N HIS A 135 9.32 4.49 2.38
CA HIS A 135 10.32 3.65 3.04
C HIS A 135 10.24 3.77 4.57
N GLN A 136 10.13 4.99 5.11
CA GLN A 136 10.01 5.21 6.54
C GLN A 136 8.81 4.45 7.11
N LYS A 137 7.61 4.67 6.56
CA LYS A 137 6.38 4.06 7.09
C LYS A 137 6.33 2.54 6.91
N LEU A 138 6.85 2.02 5.80
CA LEU A 138 7.01 0.56 5.60
C LEU A 138 7.98 -0.02 6.63
N GLY A 139 9.12 0.64 6.83
CA GLY A 139 10.15 0.21 7.78
C GLY A 139 9.66 0.17 9.22
N LEU A 140 8.94 1.21 9.65
CA LEU A 140 8.30 1.25 10.97
C LEU A 140 7.25 0.15 11.13
N SER A 141 6.43 -0.09 10.11
CA SER A 141 5.40 -1.14 10.16
C SER A 141 6.01 -2.54 10.23
N PHE A 142 7.07 -2.82 9.46
CA PHE A 142 7.81 -4.09 9.57
C PHE A 142 8.53 -4.23 10.91
N TRP A 143 8.98 -3.13 11.51
CA TRP A 143 9.58 -3.15 12.85
C TRP A 143 8.54 -3.48 13.93
N GLU A 144 7.33 -2.91 13.85
CA GLU A 144 6.20 -3.28 14.72
C GLU A 144 5.93 -4.80 14.65
N GLU A 145 6.06 -5.40 13.46
CA GLU A 145 5.90 -6.84 13.21
C GLU A 145 7.13 -7.71 13.56
N LYS A 146 8.20 -7.11 14.10
CA LYS A 146 9.49 -7.77 14.38
C LYS A 146 10.14 -8.41 13.14
N ASN A 147 9.76 -7.98 11.94
CA ASN A 147 10.44 -8.33 10.69
C ASN A 147 11.64 -7.40 10.48
N TYR A 148 12.68 -7.62 11.29
CA TYR A 148 13.87 -6.75 11.30
C TYR A 148 14.61 -6.68 9.96
N VAL A 149 14.54 -7.75 9.15
CA VAL A 149 15.18 -7.78 7.83
C VAL A 149 14.55 -6.74 6.91
N GLN A 150 13.22 -6.75 6.80
CA GLN A 150 12.49 -5.79 5.99
C GLN A 150 12.51 -4.39 6.62
N ALA A 151 12.39 -4.29 7.94
CA ALA A 151 12.48 -3.02 8.66
C ALA A 151 13.82 -2.30 8.37
N ARG A 152 14.94 -3.02 8.48
CA ARG A 152 16.27 -2.48 8.17
C ARG A 152 16.38 -2.05 6.71
N TYR A 153 15.96 -2.91 5.78
CA TYR A 153 16.00 -2.60 4.36
C TYR A 153 15.28 -1.27 4.06
N HIS A 154 14.08 -1.08 4.61
CA HIS A 154 13.32 0.12 4.35
C HIS A 154 13.83 1.34 5.13
N LEU A 155 14.19 1.21 6.41
CA LEU A 155 14.66 2.35 7.21
C LEU A 155 15.98 2.95 6.71
N VAL A 156 16.90 2.15 6.16
CA VAL A 156 18.15 2.66 5.55
C VAL A 156 17.86 3.55 4.31
N HIS A 157 16.77 3.29 3.59
CA HIS A 157 16.34 4.10 2.44
C HIS A 157 15.42 5.27 2.84
N SER A 158 15.14 5.43 4.13
CA SER A 158 14.39 6.57 4.66
C SER A 158 15.33 7.69 5.11
N GLN A 159 14.77 8.83 5.53
CA GLN A 159 15.53 9.91 6.18
C GLN A 159 15.48 9.80 7.72
N ASP A 160 15.09 8.64 8.26
CA ASP A 160 14.86 8.42 9.69
C ASP A 160 15.99 7.61 10.35
N GLY A 161 17.15 8.26 10.47
CA GLY A 161 18.32 7.64 11.12
C GLY A 161 18.08 7.28 12.58
N LYS A 162 17.19 8.01 13.28
CA LYS A 162 16.86 7.76 14.68
C LYS A 162 16.12 6.43 14.84
N ASN A 163 15.02 6.22 14.11
CA ASN A 163 14.28 4.97 14.20
C ASN A 163 15.05 3.80 13.59
N CYS A 164 15.89 4.05 12.56
CA CYS A 164 16.83 3.04 12.08
C CYS A 164 17.77 2.55 13.20
N ALA A 165 18.39 3.47 13.94
CA ALA A 165 19.27 3.12 15.06
C ALA A 165 18.51 2.39 16.19
N LEU A 166 17.33 2.87 16.58
CA LEU A 166 16.52 2.22 17.63
C LEU A 166 16.11 0.79 17.23
N MET A 167 15.69 0.59 15.98
CA MET A 167 15.36 -0.72 15.44
C MET A 167 16.57 -1.67 15.47
N LEU A 168 17.77 -1.19 15.12
CA LEU A 168 18.99 -2.00 15.19
C LEU A 168 19.38 -2.38 16.62
N VAL A 169 19.23 -1.45 17.57
CA VAL A 169 19.45 -1.73 19.00
C VAL A 169 18.50 -2.83 19.48
N GLU A 170 17.20 -2.72 19.16
CA GLU A 170 16.24 -3.74 19.53
C GLU A 170 16.55 -5.09 18.86
N CYS A 171 16.88 -5.08 17.57
CA CYS A 171 17.25 -6.28 16.82
C CYS A 171 18.48 -6.97 17.44
N HIS A 172 19.52 -6.22 17.78
CA HIS A 172 20.71 -6.75 18.43
C HIS A 172 20.39 -7.37 19.79
N VAL A 173 19.64 -6.66 20.65
CA VAL A 173 19.27 -7.18 21.98
C VAL A 173 18.45 -8.46 21.90
N GLN A 174 17.60 -8.60 20.88
CA GLN A 174 16.69 -9.73 20.74
C GLN A 174 17.29 -10.91 19.95
N LYS A 175 18.22 -10.66 19.03
CA LYS A 175 18.67 -11.64 18.02
C LYS A 175 20.18 -11.66 17.76
N GLY A 176 20.93 -10.65 18.20
CA GLY A 176 22.36 -10.54 17.96
C GLY A 176 23.20 -11.21 19.05
N PHE A 177 24.46 -11.51 18.72
CA PHE A 177 25.43 -11.94 19.72
C PHE A 177 26.12 -10.73 20.36
N PRO A 178 26.49 -10.78 21.66
CA PRO A 178 27.10 -9.64 22.36
C PRO A 178 28.38 -9.08 21.71
N ASN A 179 29.09 -9.88 20.93
CA ASN A 179 30.30 -9.51 20.22
C ASN A 179 30.05 -8.92 18.81
N GLU A 180 28.80 -8.69 18.42
CA GLU A 180 28.42 -8.14 17.11
C GLU A 180 27.89 -6.70 17.18
N VAL A 181 27.88 -6.06 18.37
CA VAL A 181 27.33 -4.70 18.57
C VAL A 181 27.88 -3.71 17.53
N ASP A 182 29.19 -3.75 17.33
CA ASP A 182 29.92 -2.92 16.38
C ASP A 182 29.54 -3.23 14.92
N LEU A 183 29.37 -4.51 14.57
CA LEU A 183 28.96 -4.94 13.23
C LEU A 183 27.58 -4.42 12.84
N PHE A 184 26.61 -4.40 13.77
CA PHE A 184 25.27 -3.86 13.50
C PHE A 184 25.31 -2.36 13.14
N ILE A 185 26.14 -1.59 13.86
CA ILE A 185 26.30 -0.16 13.63
C ILE A 185 27.08 0.08 12.33
N ALA A 186 28.22 -0.61 12.15
CA ALA A 186 29.07 -0.47 10.98
C ALA A 186 28.32 -0.80 9.69
N GLN A 187 27.51 -1.87 9.69
CA GLN A 187 26.70 -2.25 8.53
C GLN A 187 25.71 -1.15 8.15
N ALA A 188 25.06 -0.50 9.12
CA ALA A 188 24.08 0.53 8.84
C ALA A 188 24.69 1.84 8.33
N VAL A 189 25.88 2.20 8.82
CA VAL A 189 26.58 3.44 8.44
C VAL A 189 27.25 3.33 7.05
N LEU A 190 27.65 2.12 6.64
CA LEU A 190 28.40 1.90 5.40
C LEU A 190 27.55 1.49 4.18
N GLN A 191 26.24 1.31 4.34
CA GLN A 191 25.29 0.95 3.28
C GLN A 191 24.77 2.16 2.49
#